data_AF-A0AA41MJP2-F1
#
_entry.id   AF-A0AA41MJP2-F1
#
_cell.length_a   1.000
_cell.length_b   1.000
_cell.length_c   1.000
_cell.angle_alpha   90.00
_cell.angle_beta   90.00
_cell.angle_gamma   90.00
#
_symmetry.space_group_name_H-M   'P 1'
#
loop_
_entity.id
_entity.type
_entity.pdbx_description
1 polymer ?
#
loop_
_entity_poly.entity_id
_entity_poly.type
_entity_poly.pdbx_seq_one_letter_code
_entity_poly.pdbx_strand_id
1 'polypeptide(L)'
;MLMSSVKDNVGSVKDNVSRGLNIALVNDISRELIETGASNMWAGDVNDLLKFIRPLHEGTLVFVASCNDPVTKMNEETRKLFSELGSRNAKELAFHDSWVFVGAQGVQNSSPFEQHVKNSKHTNKHEGWPEVLEMEGCIPQRSVAS
;
A
#
# COMPACT_ATOMS: atom_id res chain seq x y z
N MET A 1 4.52 14.57 5.48
CA MET A 1 3.12 14.41 5.04
C MET A 1 2.40 13.61 6.10
N LEU A 2 1.27 14.09 6.62
CA LEU A 2 0.38 13.27 7.45
C LEU A 2 -0.31 12.25 6.54
N MET A 3 -0.52 11.02 7.02
CA MET A 3 -1.29 10.01 6.28
C MET A 3 -2.73 10.49 5.96
N SER A 4 -3.24 11.51 6.67
CA SER A 4 -4.48 12.20 6.34
C SER A 4 -4.47 12.89 4.97
N SER A 5 -3.34 13.46 4.51
CA SER A 5 -3.25 14.04 3.16
C SER A 5 -3.32 12.98 2.06
N VAL A 6 -3.08 11.70 2.36
CA VAL A 6 -3.33 10.60 1.42
C VAL A 6 -4.79 10.18 1.45
N LYS A 7 -5.46 10.20 2.63
CA LYS A 7 -6.93 10.04 2.72
C LYS A 7 -7.67 11.07 1.87
N ASP A 8 -7.16 12.30 1.81
CA ASP A 8 -7.71 13.34 0.94
C ASP A 8 -7.49 13.05 -0.55
N ASN A 9 -6.55 12.17 -0.94
CA ASN A 9 -6.19 11.90 -2.33
C ASN A 9 -6.65 10.55 -2.87
N VAL A 10 -6.83 9.56 -1.99
CA VAL A 10 -7.35 8.23 -2.32
C VAL A 10 -8.52 7.95 -1.39
N GLY A 11 -9.73 7.92 -1.95
CA GLY A 11 -10.94 7.73 -1.15
C GLY A 11 -12.20 7.58 -2.00
N SER A 12 -13.24 6.95 -1.43
CA SER A 12 -14.54 6.78 -2.11
C SER A 12 -15.18 8.10 -2.54
N VAL A 13 -14.90 9.20 -1.82
CA VAL A 13 -15.39 10.55 -2.15
C VAL A 13 -14.76 11.09 -3.45
N LYS A 14 -13.57 10.59 -3.81
CA LYS A 14 -12.85 10.94 -5.05
C LYS A 14 -13.11 9.97 -6.21
N ASP A 15 -13.93 8.93 -5.99
CA ASP A 15 -14.25 7.88 -6.96
C ASP A 15 -13.02 7.21 -7.60
N ASN A 16 -11.91 7.15 -6.85
CA ASN A 16 -10.65 6.58 -7.29
C ASN A 16 -10.18 5.38 -6.44
N VAL A 17 -11.08 4.82 -5.63
CA VAL A 17 -10.86 3.60 -4.87
C VAL A 17 -11.57 2.44 -5.56
N SER A 18 -10.85 1.34 -5.75
CA SER A 18 -11.42 0.10 -6.27
C SER A 18 -11.02 -1.10 -5.42
N ARG A 19 -11.71 -2.22 -5.63
CA ARG A 19 -11.32 -3.52 -5.07
C ARG A 19 -9.85 -3.81 -5.41
N GLY A 20 -9.09 -4.37 -4.47
CA GLY A 20 -7.69 -4.71 -4.67
C GLY A 20 -6.76 -3.84 -3.84
N LEU A 21 -5.70 -3.34 -4.47
CA LEU A 21 -4.77 -2.39 -3.87
C LEU A 21 -5.02 -0.98 -4.41
N ASN A 22 -5.07 -0.01 -3.51
CA ASN A 22 -5.15 1.40 -3.83
C ASN A 22 -3.84 2.05 -3.39
N ILE A 23 -3.21 2.79 -4.30
CA ILE A 23 -1.81 3.20 -4.18
C ILE A 23 -1.69 4.68 -4.46
N ALA A 24 -0.91 5.38 -3.63
CA ALA A 24 -0.46 6.75 -3.90
C ALA A 24 1.06 6.81 -3.87
N LEU A 25 1.63 7.43 -4.90
CA LEU A 25 3.05 7.70 -5.03
C LEU A 25 3.30 9.17 -4.68
N VAL A 26 4.22 9.44 -3.77
CA VAL A 26 4.47 10.77 -3.24
C VAL A 26 5.97 11.04 -3.21
N ASN A 27 6.39 12.23 -3.62
CA ASN A 27 7.79 12.64 -3.52
C ASN A 27 8.18 12.85 -2.04
N ASP A 28 9.28 12.23 -1.58
CA ASP A 28 9.68 12.23 -0.18
C ASP A 28 10.25 13.58 0.30
N ILE A 29 10.73 14.43 -0.61
CA ILE A 29 11.25 15.77 -0.35
C ILE A 29 10.14 16.81 -0.50
N SER A 30 9.54 16.96 -1.70
CA SER A 30 8.54 18.00 -1.97
C SER A 30 7.20 17.72 -1.29
N ARG A 31 6.93 16.45 -0.95
CA ARG A 31 5.64 15.97 -0.40
C ARG A 31 4.47 16.09 -1.37
N GLU A 32 4.75 16.32 -2.64
CA GLU A 32 3.74 16.39 -3.68
C GLU A 32 3.32 14.98 -4.12
N LEU A 33 2.02 14.84 -4.41
CA LEU A 33 1.47 13.66 -5.04
C LEU A 33 2.04 13.54 -6.46
N ILE A 34 2.64 12.40 -6.76
CA ILE A 34 3.14 12.07 -8.08
C ILE A 34 2.01 11.44 -8.88
N GLU A 35 1.42 10.36 -8.35
CA GLU A 35 0.38 9.60 -9.04
C GLU A 35 -0.47 8.80 -8.05
N THR A 36 -1.71 8.53 -8.41
CA THR A 36 -2.57 7.55 -7.73
C THR A 36 -2.98 6.46 -8.70
N GLY A 37 -3.00 5.23 -8.22
CA GLY A 37 -3.43 4.07 -9.01
C GLY A 37 -4.26 3.13 -8.16
N ALA A 38 -5.08 2.33 -8.82
CA ALA A 38 -5.76 1.22 -8.19
C ALA A 38 -5.57 -0.03 -9.04
N SER A 39 -5.38 -1.18 -8.40
CA SER A 39 -5.13 -2.43 -9.09
C SER A 39 -6.05 -3.50 -8.55
N ASN A 40 -6.93 -4.00 -9.43
CA ASN A 40 -7.91 -5.02 -9.08
C ASN A 40 -7.25 -6.39 -8.89
N MET A 41 -6.90 -6.71 -7.64
CA MET A 41 -6.23 -7.96 -7.29
C MET A 41 -7.14 -9.19 -7.29
N TRP A 42 -8.42 -9.07 -7.68
CA TRP A 42 -9.33 -10.20 -7.85
C TRP A 42 -9.51 -10.61 -9.30
N ALA A 43 -9.80 -9.64 -10.18
CA ALA A 43 -10.14 -9.89 -11.58
C ALA A 43 -9.23 -9.18 -12.59
N GLY A 44 -8.36 -8.28 -12.14
CA GLY A 44 -7.43 -7.54 -12.99
C GLY A 44 -6.17 -8.32 -13.36
N ASP A 45 -5.29 -7.66 -14.11
CA ASP A 45 -3.95 -8.14 -14.43
C ASP A 45 -2.93 -7.58 -13.44
N VAL A 46 -2.15 -8.47 -12.83
CA VAL A 46 -1.06 -8.11 -11.91
C VAL A 46 0.06 -7.33 -12.61
N ASN A 47 0.21 -7.48 -13.93
CA ASN A 47 1.22 -6.74 -14.69
C ASN A 47 0.97 -5.24 -14.70
N ASP A 48 -0.28 -4.79 -14.58
CA ASP A 48 -0.59 -3.36 -14.55
C ASP A 48 -0.13 -2.72 -13.24
N LEU A 49 -0.22 -3.45 -12.13
CA LEU A 49 0.39 -3.06 -10.85
C LEU A 49 1.91 -2.94 -10.98
N LEU A 50 2.55 -3.92 -11.63
CA LEU A 50 4.00 -3.89 -11.83
C LEU A 50 4.43 -2.71 -12.72
N LYS A 51 3.70 -2.42 -13.80
CA LYS A 51 3.96 -1.25 -14.66
C LYS A 51 3.78 0.06 -13.91
N PHE A 52 2.83 0.14 -12.98
CA PHE A 52 2.58 1.32 -12.16
C PHE A 52 3.68 1.56 -11.12
N ILE A 53 4.16 0.50 -10.44
CA ILE A 53 5.13 0.65 -9.34
C ILE A 53 6.60 0.63 -9.83
N ARG A 54 6.94 -0.04 -10.93
CA ARG A 54 8.35 -0.15 -11.35
C ARG A 54 9.06 1.14 -11.74
N PRO A 55 8.39 2.16 -12.32
CA PRO A 55 9.02 3.43 -12.63
C PRO A 55 9.42 4.27 -11.41
N LEU A 56 9.34 3.71 -10.18
CA LEU A 56 9.78 4.40 -8.98
C LEU A 56 11.26 4.79 -9.09
N HIS A 57 11.50 6.04 -8.69
CA HIS A 57 12.82 6.56 -8.44
C HIS A 57 13.07 6.60 -6.93
N GLU A 58 14.34 6.53 -6.53
CA GLU A 58 14.72 6.81 -5.15
C GLU A 58 14.13 8.16 -4.70
N GLY A 59 13.63 8.19 -3.47
CA GLY A 59 12.90 9.35 -2.95
C GLY A 59 11.39 9.34 -3.24
N THR A 60 10.84 8.20 -3.66
CA THR A 60 9.38 8.03 -3.74
C THR A 60 8.85 7.23 -2.55
N LEU A 61 7.84 7.78 -1.87
CA LEU A 61 7.02 7.08 -0.89
C LEU A 61 5.87 6.37 -1.60
N VAL A 62 5.60 5.13 -1.18
CA VAL A 62 4.54 4.28 -1.72
C VAL A 62 3.53 4.00 -0.62
N PHE A 63 2.38 4.64 -0.68
CA PHE A 63 1.26 4.40 0.22
C PHE A 63 0.35 3.35 -0.39
N VAL A 64 -0.05 2.34 0.39
CA VAL A 64 -0.89 1.23 -0.06
C VAL A 64 -2.02 1.01 0.95
N ALA A 65 -3.23 0.84 0.44
CA ALA A 65 -4.38 0.42 1.22
C ALA A 65 -5.16 -0.68 0.47
N SER A 66 -5.46 -1.78 1.14
CA SER A 66 -6.30 -2.83 0.58
C SER A 66 -7.79 -2.48 0.63
N CYS A 67 -8.54 -2.97 -0.35
CA CYS A 67 -9.99 -2.93 -0.36
C CYS A 67 -10.53 -4.29 -0.81
N ASN A 68 -11.32 -4.94 0.05
CA ASN A 68 -11.92 -6.25 -0.16
C ASN A 68 -10.92 -7.41 -0.30
N ASP A 69 -10.16 -7.50 -1.40
CA ASP A 69 -9.19 -8.58 -1.60
C ASP A 69 -7.85 -8.06 -2.16
N PRO A 70 -6.75 -8.04 -1.38
CA PRO A 70 -5.47 -7.53 -1.85
C PRO A 70 -4.61 -8.53 -2.62
N VAL A 71 -4.91 -9.83 -2.65
CA VAL A 71 -3.87 -10.82 -3.01
C VAL A 71 -4.22 -11.90 -4.03
N THR A 72 -5.46 -12.08 -4.48
CA THR A 72 -5.80 -13.21 -5.39
C THR A 72 -4.95 -13.25 -6.66
N LYS A 73 -4.51 -12.09 -7.17
CA LYS A 73 -3.62 -11.97 -8.33
C LYS A 73 -2.14 -11.72 -7.98
N MET A 74 -1.78 -11.56 -6.70
CA MET A 74 -0.37 -11.38 -6.32
C MET A 74 0.44 -12.64 -6.64
N ASN A 75 1.59 -12.43 -7.28
CA ASN A 75 2.60 -13.45 -7.55
C ASN A 75 3.87 -13.19 -6.72
N GLU A 76 4.86 -14.09 -6.81
CA GLU A 76 6.13 -13.96 -6.09
C GLU A 76 6.83 -12.62 -6.37
N GLU A 77 6.77 -12.15 -7.61
CA GLU A 77 7.38 -10.90 -8.06
C GLU A 77 6.76 -9.67 -7.38
N THR A 78 5.44 -9.57 -7.33
CA THR A 78 4.75 -8.48 -6.60
C THR A 78 4.99 -8.53 -5.09
N ARG A 79 5.02 -9.73 -4.49
CA ARG A 79 5.33 -9.89 -3.06
C ARG A 79 6.76 -9.47 -2.75
N LYS A 80 7.70 -9.83 -3.62
CA LYS A 80 9.10 -9.41 -3.54
C LYS A 80 9.21 -7.89 -3.66
N LEU A 81 8.52 -7.27 -4.61
CA LEU A 81 8.49 -5.81 -4.79
C LEU A 81 8.07 -5.08 -3.51
N PHE A 82 6.96 -5.46 -2.89
CA PHE A 82 6.54 -4.83 -1.63
C PHE A 82 7.48 -5.14 -0.46
N SER A 83 8.11 -6.32 -0.45
CA SER A 83 9.14 -6.65 0.55
C SER A 83 10.37 -5.74 0.41
N GLU A 84 10.81 -5.47 -0.82
CA GLU A 84 11.93 -4.57 -1.13
C GLU A 84 11.60 -3.10 -0.80
N LEU A 85 10.32 -2.73 -0.85
CA LEU A 85 9.83 -1.44 -0.35
C LEU A 85 9.73 -1.37 1.18
N GLY A 86 9.99 -2.47 1.89
CA GLY A 86 10.06 -2.54 3.35
C GLY A 86 8.89 -3.24 4.05
N SER A 87 7.97 -3.90 3.33
CA SER A 87 6.87 -4.64 3.95
C SER A 87 7.36 -5.93 4.62
N ARG A 88 6.90 -6.18 5.85
CA ARG A 88 7.08 -7.44 6.58
C ARG A 88 6.00 -8.46 6.22
N ASN A 89 4.79 -8.01 5.92
CA ASN A 89 3.63 -8.87 5.74
C ASN A 89 3.38 -9.28 4.28
N ALA A 90 3.95 -8.59 3.29
CA ALA A 90 3.68 -8.80 1.86
C ALA A 90 3.86 -10.27 1.40
N LYS A 91 4.79 -11.01 2.00
CA LYS A 91 5.00 -12.43 1.69
C LYS A 91 3.87 -13.34 2.20
N GLU A 92 3.20 -12.95 3.28
CA GLU A 92 2.22 -13.77 3.99
C GLU A 92 0.78 -13.29 3.81
N LEU A 93 0.55 -12.13 3.16
CA LEU A 93 -0.80 -11.62 2.90
C LEU A 93 -1.66 -12.67 2.22
N ALA A 94 -2.84 -12.90 2.80
CA ALA A 94 -3.82 -13.89 2.39
C ALA A 94 -5.14 -13.24 1.96
N PHE A 95 -6.01 -14.08 1.41
CA PHE A 95 -7.30 -13.68 0.83
C PHE A 95 -8.17 -12.91 1.84
N HIS A 96 -8.62 -11.72 1.44
CA HIS A 96 -9.38 -10.75 2.25
C HIS A 96 -8.69 -10.19 3.50
N ASP A 97 -7.37 -10.34 3.63
CA ASP A 97 -6.65 -9.63 4.68
C ASP A 97 -6.83 -8.11 4.55
N SER A 98 -6.98 -7.42 5.68
CA SER A 98 -6.90 -5.95 5.71
C SER A 98 -5.43 -5.56 5.83
N TRP A 99 -4.95 -4.65 4.98
CA TRP A 99 -3.54 -4.24 4.95
C TRP A 99 -3.40 -2.77 4.58
N VAL A 100 -2.62 -2.04 5.37
CA VAL A 100 -2.17 -0.68 5.07
C VAL A 100 -0.66 -0.60 5.26
N PHE A 101 0.01 0.05 4.34
CA PHE A 101 1.47 0.05 4.28
C PHE A 101 1.98 1.35 3.68
N VAL A 102 3.09 1.84 4.22
CA VAL A 102 3.89 2.89 3.58
C VAL A 102 5.31 2.39 3.41
N GLY A 103 5.74 2.26 2.17
CA GLY A 103 7.10 1.86 1.81
C GLY A 103 7.87 2.98 1.11
N ALA A 104 9.14 2.73 0.83
CA ALA A 104 9.94 3.59 -0.02
C ALA A 104 11.02 2.77 -0.71
N GLN A 105 11.45 3.21 -1.89
CA GLN A 105 12.57 2.58 -2.57
C GLN A 105 13.89 2.88 -1.86
N GLY A 106 14.73 1.86 -1.71
CA GLY A 106 16.05 1.97 -1.07
C GLY A 106 16.02 1.97 0.45
N VAL A 107 14.93 1.50 1.08
CA VAL A 107 14.90 1.30 2.53
C VAL A 107 15.80 0.13 2.93
N GLN A 108 16.65 0.33 3.93
CA GLN A 108 17.54 -0.71 4.46
C GLN A 108 16.85 -1.61 5.48
N ASN A 109 15.82 -1.09 6.14
CA ASN A 109 15.04 -1.78 7.16
C ASN A 109 13.58 -1.84 6.75
N SER A 110 12.84 -2.76 7.35
CA SER A 110 11.39 -2.81 7.26
C SER A 110 10.74 -1.48 7.67
N SER A 111 9.66 -1.08 7.00
CA SER A 111 8.92 0.12 7.33
C SER A 111 8.31 0.03 8.74
N PRO A 112 8.35 1.10 9.54
CA PRO A 112 7.58 1.20 10.77
C PRO A 112 6.09 1.51 10.51
N PHE A 113 5.72 1.80 9.26
CA PHE A 113 4.37 2.17 8.86
C PHE A 113 3.72 1.00 8.12
N GLU A 114 3.31 -0.01 8.87
CA GLU A 114 2.58 -1.16 8.33
C GLU A 114 1.61 -1.72 9.38
N GLN A 115 0.37 -1.98 8.98
CA GLN A 115 -0.61 -2.72 9.78
C GLN A 115 -1.30 -3.77 8.93
N HIS A 116 -1.66 -4.89 9.55
CA HIS A 116 -2.24 -6.06 8.92
C HIS A 116 -3.20 -6.76 9.88
N VAL A 117 -4.35 -7.19 9.38
CA VAL A 117 -5.28 -8.07 10.10
C VAL A 117 -5.65 -9.23 9.19
N LYS A 118 -5.38 -10.45 9.67
CA LYS A 118 -5.72 -11.69 8.95
C LYS A 118 -7.23 -11.87 8.90
N ASN A 119 -7.72 -12.24 7.72
CA ASN A 119 -9.07 -12.75 7.57
C ASN A 119 -9.22 -14.09 8.32
N SER A 120 -10.16 -14.15 9.25
CA SER A 120 -10.44 -15.35 10.03
C SER A 120 -11.90 -15.39 10.47
N LYS A 121 -12.56 -16.53 10.23
CA LYS A 121 -13.96 -16.75 10.63
C LYS A 121 -14.22 -16.53 12.13
N HIS A 122 -13.18 -16.65 12.97
CA HIS A 122 -13.32 -16.55 14.42
C HIS A 122 -13.13 -15.12 14.96
N THR A 123 -12.40 -14.26 14.24
CA THR A 123 -12.01 -12.94 14.72
C THR A 123 -12.51 -11.80 13.84
N ASN A 124 -13.10 -12.11 12.69
CA ASN A 124 -13.63 -11.10 11.79
C ASN A 124 -14.74 -10.27 12.44
N LYS A 125 -14.66 -8.95 12.24
CA LYS A 125 -15.67 -7.98 12.67
C LYS A 125 -16.91 -8.00 11.77
N HIS A 126 -16.75 -8.37 10.51
CA HIS A 126 -17.80 -8.44 9.50
C HIS A 126 -17.92 -9.88 8.95
N GLU A 127 -19.05 -10.21 8.35
CA GLU A 127 -19.27 -11.55 7.80
C GLU A 127 -18.31 -11.86 6.64
N GLY A 128 -17.19 -12.53 6.92
CA GLY A 128 -16.19 -12.87 5.91
C GLY A 128 -15.11 -11.81 5.64
N TRP A 129 -15.11 -10.69 6.39
CA TRP A 129 -14.08 -9.65 6.31
C TRP A 129 -13.58 -9.19 7.70
N PRO A 130 -12.26 -8.96 7.84
CA PRO A 130 -11.68 -8.37 9.04
C PRO A 130 -12.07 -6.89 9.20
N GLU A 131 -11.70 -6.28 10.32
CA GLU A 131 -11.96 -4.86 10.55
C GLU A 131 -11.18 -3.93 9.61
N VAL A 132 -11.68 -2.70 9.49
CA VAL A 132 -10.99 -1.62 8.77
C VAL A 132 -9.76 -1.19 9.58
N LEU A 133 -8.63 -1.05 8.88
CA LEU A 133 -7.40 -0.54 9.46
C LEU A 133 -7.26 0.95 9.24
N GLU A 134 -6.78 1.65 10.26
CA GLU A 134 -6.35 3.03 10.18
C GLU A 134 -4.92 3.17 10.67
N MET A 135 -4.12 3.91 9.93
CA MET A 135 -2.74 4.21 10.30
C MET A 135 -2.49 5.69 10.06
N GLU A 136 -1.87 6.32 11.05
CA GLU A 136 -1.41 7.69 11.01
C GLU A 136 0.01 7.78 11.57
N GLY A 137 0.73 8.83 11.20
CA GLY A 137 2.09 9.01 11.64
C GLY A 137 2.83 10.12 10.89
N CYS A 138 4.10 10.28 11.26
CA CYS A 138 5.01 11.27 10.72
C CYS A 138 6.19 10.59 10.05
N ILE A 139 6.30 10.70 8.73
CA ILE A 139 7.44 10.17 7.97
C ILE A 139 8.57 11.21 8.00
N PRO A 140 9.75 10.91 8.58
CA PRO A 140 10.90 11.81 8.58
C PRO A 140 11.24 12.25 7.14
N GLN A 141 11.63 13.50 6.97
CA GLN A 141 12.08 13.99 5.67
C GLN A 141 13.54 13.58 5.47
N ARG A 142 13.88 13.05 4.29
CA ARG A 142 15.30 12.95 3.92
C ARG A 142 15.87 14.37 3.89
N SER A 143 16.94 14.58 4.64
CA SER A 143 17.81 15.73 4.43
C SER A 143 18.53 15.51 3.10
N VAL A 144 18.42 16.47 2.17
CA VAL A 144 19.32 16.52 1.01
C VAL A 144 20.72 16.73 1.59
N ALA A 145 21.60 15.74 1.45
CA ALA A 145 23.01 15.93 1.79
C ALA A 145 23.52 17.06 0.88
N SER A 146 23.98 18.16 1.50
CA SER A 146 24.59 19.29 0.80
C SER A 146 25.98 18.93 0.28
#